data_AF-A0A520IL02-F1
#
_entry.id   AF-A0A520IL02-F1
#
_cell.length_a   1.000
_cell.length_b   1.000
_cell.length_c   1.000
_cell.angle_alpha   90.00
_cell.angle_beta   90.00
_cell.angle_gamma   90.00
#
_symmetry.space_group_name_H-M   'P 1'
#
loop_
_entity.id
_entity.type
_entity.pdbx_description
1 polymer ?
#
loop_
_entity_poly.entity_id
_entity_poly.type
_entity_poly.pdbx_seq_one_letter_code
_entity_poly.pdbx_strand_id
1 'polypeptide(L)'
;MRFSHLLVGGLSLVAASPALAQDDTAPPPPVTISGSAAIVSDYRFRGVSQSDEDVAVQAGVTISHESGLYGGFWGSNLAGWGTFGGANLELDIIGGYKFKPTEDVTLDVGVTYYMYPG
;
A
#
# COMPACT_ATOMS: atom_id res chain seq x y z
N MET A 1 -37.86 7.69 -16.93
CA MET A 1 -37.78 8.30 -15.59
C MET A 1 -36.32 8.64 -15.34
N ARG A 2 -35.98 9.91 -15.15
CA ARG A 2 -34.58 10.38 -14.96
C ARG A 2 -34.28 10.38 -13.47
N PHE A 3 -33.34 9.54 -13.02
CA PHE A 3 -32.83 9.62 -11.66
C PHE A 3 -31.79 10.74 -11.60
N SER A 4 -32.06 11.74 -10.77
CA SER A 4 -31.15 12.85 -10.52
C SER A 4 -30.20 12.44 -9.38
N HIS A 5 -28.91 12.27 -9.67
CA HIS A 5 -27.90 12.00 -8.65
C HIS A 5 -27.53 13.32 -7.94
N LEU A 6 -27.87 13.41 -6.65
CA LEU A 6 -27.38 14.46 -5.76
C LEU A 6 -25.99 14.05 -5.26
N LEU A 7 -24.95 14.69 -5.79
CA LEU A 7 -23.58 14.52 -5.33
C LEU A 7 -23.37 15.45 -4.12
N VAL A 8 -23.43 14.90 -2.91
CA VAL A 8 -23.04 15.61 -1.69
C VAL A 8 -21.51 15.49 -1.57
N GLY A 9 -20.80 16.56 -1.94
CA GLY A 9 -19.36 16.66 -1.73
C GLY A 9 -19.04 16.79 -0.25
N GLY A 10 -18.68 15.67 0.40
CA GLY A 10 -18.16 15.67 1.76
C GLY A 10 -16.73 16.17 1.78
N LEU A 11 -16.50 17.34 2.38
CA LEU A 11 -15.16 17.83 2.68
C LEU A 11 -14.60 17.00 3.85
N SER A 12 -13.85 15.93 3.56
CA SER A 12 -13.07 15.23 4.57
C SER A 12 -11.85 16.07 4.93
N LEU A 13 -11.87 16.64 6.14
CA LEU A 13 -10.67 17.15 6.79
C LEU A 13 -9.72 15.96 7.02
N VAL A 14 -8.77 15.75 6.12
CA VAL A 14 -7.60 14.94 6.41
C VAL A 14 -6.77 15.73 7.41
N ALA A 15 -6.81 15.32 8.68
CA ALA A 15 -5.85 15.80 9.65
C ALA A 15 -4.47 15.31 9.20
N ALA A 16 -3.70 16.19 8.57
CA ALA A 16 -2.29 15.94 8.32
C ALA A 16 -1.60 15.80 9.68
N SER A 17 -1.27 14.58 10.08
CA SER A 17 -0.35 14.36 11.19
C SER A 17 0.96 15.07 10.84
N PRO A 18 1.57 15.80 11.78
CA PRO A 18 2.85 16.44 11.51
C PRO A 18 3.86 15.37 11.12
N ALA A 19 4.48 15.52 9.96
CA ALA A 19 5.73 14.83 9.69
C ALA A 19 6.72 15.30 10.75
N LEU A 20 7.09 14.43 11.69
CA LEU A 20 8.20 14.72 12.59
C LEU A 20 9.44 14.82 11.72
N ALA A 21 9.88 16.05 11.46
CA ALA A 21 11.21 16.31 10.93
C ALA A 21 12.20 15.79 11.98
N GLN A 22 12.74 14.60 11.74
CA GLN A 22 13.78 14.02 12.57
C GLN A 22 15.04 14.88 12.35
N ASP A 23 15.59 15.44 13.43
CA ASP A 23 16.78 16.29 13.39
C ASP A 23 17.91 15.63 12.57
N ASP A 24 18.28 16.28 11.46
CA ASP A 24 19.16 15.81 10.37
C ASP A 24 20.67 15.73 10.75
N THR A 25 21.01 15.61 12.04
CA THR A 25 22.41 15.54 12.50
C THR A 25 22.79 14.19 13.12
N ALA A 26 21.82 13.32 13.39
CA ALA A 26 22.07 11.97 13.86
C ALA A 26 22.12 10.98 12.67
N PRO A 27 23.01 9.96 12.69
CA PRO A 27 22.93 8.86 11.73
C PRO A 27 21.50 8.29 11.70
N PRO A 28 20.98 7.93 10.51
CA PRO A 28 19.65 7.34 10.42
C PRO A 28 19.58 6.09 11.32
N PRO A 29 18.45 5.87 12.01
CA PRO A 29 18.30 4.73 12.90
C PRO A 29 18.44 3.43 12.09
N PRO A 30 18.99 2.35 12.70
CA PRO A 30 19.13 1.05 12.03
C PRO A 30 17.82 0.49 11.46
N VAL A 31 16.67 0.95 11.97
CA VAL A 31 15.34 0.59 11.48
C VAL A 31 14.61 1.85 11.01
N THR A 32 14.11 1.82 9.79
CA THR A 32 13.24 2.84 9.20
C THR A 32 11.86 2.26 8.94
N ILE A 33 10.81 3.02 9.28
CA ILE A 33 9.42 2.67 8.98
C ILE A 33 8.88 3.66 7.96
N SER A 34 8.35 3.15 6.86
CA SER A 34 7.68 3.94 5.83
C SER A 34 6.27 3.40 5.59
N GLY A 35 5.35 4.24 5.12
CA GLY A 35 4.00 3.82 4.80
C GLY A 35 3.37 4.64 3.69
N SER A 36 2.24 4.14 3.19
CA SER A 36 1.43 4.78 2.15
C SER A 36 -0.04 4.62 2.47
N ALA A 37 -0.84 5.61 2.08
CA ALA A 37 -2.30 5.54 2.10
C ALA A 37 -2.85 6.22 0.85
N ALA A 38 -3.88 5.64 0.23
CA ALA A 38 -4.51 6.18 -0.96
C ALA A 38 -6.01 5.86 -1.00
N ILE A 39 -6.76 6.75 -1.64
CA ILE A 39 -8.13 6.51 -2.09
C ILE A 39 -8.08 6.63 -3.62
N VAL A 40 -8.50 5.59 -4.33
CA VAL A 40 -8.51 5.56 -5.80
C VAL A 40 -9.92 5.29 -6.30
N SER A 41 -10.22 5.75 -7.52
CA SER A 41 -11.54 5.52 -8.13
C SER A 41 -11.74 4.09 -8.65
N ASP A 42 -10.65 3.38 -8.95
CA ASP A 42 -10.65 1.99 -9.43
C ASP A 42 -9.29 1.38 -9.04
N TYR A 43 -9.30 0.33 -8.20
CA TYR A 43 -8.10 -0.44 -7.93
C TYR A 43 -7.85 -1.41 -9.09
N ARG A 44 -6.79 -1.18 -9.85
CA ARG A 44 -6.40 -2.03 -10.97
C ARG A 44 -5.13 -2.81 -10.68
N PHE A 45 -5.22 -4.12 -10.72
CA PHE A 45 -4.07 -5.01 -10.62
C PHE A 45 -3.75 -5.62 -11.98
N ARG A 46 -2.54 -5.34 -12.50
CA ARG A 46 -2.10 -5.80 -13.83
C ARG A 46 -3.10 -5.49 -14.97
N GLY A 47 -3.82 -4.38 -14.84
CA GLY A 47 -4.80 -3.92 -15.82
C GLY A 47 -6.23 -4.43 -15.63
N VAL A 48 -6.49 -5.31 -14.65
CA VAL A 48 -7.83 -5.81 -14.30
C VAL A 48 -8.36 -5.04 -13.09
N SER A 49 -9.63 -4.60 -13.14
CA SER A 49 -10.27 -3.95 -11.98
C SER A 49 -10.54 -4.99 -10.89
N GLN A 50 -10.14 -4.65 -9.67
CA GLN A 50 -10.26 -5.44 -8.45
C GLN A 50 -11.40 -4.95 -7.56
N SER A 51 -11.79 -3.68 -7.75
CA SER A 51 -12.88 -3.01 -7.04
C SER A 51 -14.11 -2.79 -7.92
N ASP A 52 -14.20 -3.42 -9.09
CA ASP A 52 -15.34 -3.32 -10.03
C ASP A 52 -15.67 -1.86 -10.40
N GLU A 53 -14.63 -1.08 -10.68
CA GLU A 53 -14.71 0.36 -11.00
C GLU A 53 -15.28 1.24 -9.85
N ASP A 54 -15.44 0.66 -8.65
CA ASP A 54 -15.77 1.39 -7.43
C ASP A 54 -14.52 1.87 -6.69
N VAL A 55 -14.73 2.84 -5.79
CA VAL A 55 -13.68 3.42 -4.94
C VAL A 55 -13.00 2.34 -4.10
N ALA A 56 -11.67 2.39 -4.09
CA ALA A 56 -10.83 1.55 -3.25
C ALA A 56 -9.96 2.37 -2.31
N VAL A 57 -9.91 1.94 -1.05
CA VAL A 57 -8.97 2.41 -0.03
C VAL A 57 -7.79 1.46 -0.01
N GLN A 58 -6.58 2.02 -0.03
CA GLN A 58 -5.33 1.27 -0.07
C GLN A 58 -4.41 1.78 1.03
N ALA A 59 -3.74 0.87 1.72
CA ALA A 59 -2.73 1.22 2.71
C ALA A 59 -1.59 0.22 2.72
N GLY A 60 -0.41 0.67 3.12
CA GLY A 60 0.74 -0.20 3.29
C GLY A 60 1.77 0.36 4.26
N VAL A 61 2.53 -0.54 4.88
CA VAL A 61 3.63 -0.23 5.79
C VAL A 61 4.81 -1.12 5.44
N THR A 62 6.02 -0.56 5.49
CA THR A 62 7.27 -1.30 5.32
C THR A 62 8.24 -0.91 6.42
N ILE A 63 8.84 -1.92 7.03
CA ILE A 63 9.94 -1.81 7.98
C ILE A 63 11.20 -2.23 7.25
N SER A 64 12.21 -1.38 7.24
CA SER A 64 13.51 -1.62 6.61
C SER A 64 14.61 -1.53 7.64
N HIS A 65 15.56 -2.45 7.61
CA HIS A 65 16.76 -2.43 8.43
C HIS A 65 17.98 -2.02 7.60
N GLU A 66 18.96 -1.34 8.20
CA GLU A 66 20.19 -0.87 7.55
C GLU A 66 21.01 -2.01 6.91
N SER A 67 20.84 -3.24 7.38
CA SER A 67 21.47 -4.44 6.78
C SER A 67 20.96 -4.74 5.37
N GLY A 68 19.80 -4.18 4.99
CA GLY A 68 19.11 -4.46 3.74
C GLY A 68 17.85 -5.30 3.88
N LEU A 69 17.61 -5.92 5.04
CA LEU A 69 16.38 -6.69 5.30
C LEU A 69 15.17 -5.76 5.35
N TYR A 70 14.09 -6.14 4.69
CA TYR A 70 12.82 -5.43 4.80
C TYR A 70 11.62 -6.38 4.85
N GLY A 71 10.56 -5.91 5.48
CA GLY A 71 9.28 -6.60 5.58
C GLY A 71 8.14 -5.61 5.67
N GLY A 72 6.97 -5.96 5.15
CA GLY A 72 5.84 -5.06 5.11
C GLY A 72 4.55 -5.75 4.74
N PHE A 73 3.50 -4.97 4.74
CA PHE A 73 2.21 -5.38 4.22
C PHE A 73 1.61 -4.26 3.36
N TRP A 74 0.75 -4.66 2.44
CA TRP A 74 -0.09 -3.79 1.66
C TRP A 74 -1.49 -4.38 1.60
N GLY A 75 -2.53 -3.56 1.51
CA GLY A 75 -3.87 -4.09 1.30
C GLY A 75 -4.86 -3.09 0.73
N SER A 76 -5.94 -3.63 0.18
CA SER A 76 -7.06 -2.89 -0.39
C SER A 76 -8.37 -3.65 -0.32
N ASN A 77 -9.50 -2.93 -0.31
CA ASN A 77 -10.78 -3.57 -0.50
C ASN A 77 -10.96 -4.10 -1.94
N LEU A 78 -11.70 -5.20 -2.04
CA LEU A 78 -12.12 -5.82 -3.29
C LEU A 78 -13.63 -5.71 -3.44
N ALA A 79 -14.15 -5.88 -4.67
CA ALA A 79 -15.57 -5.81 -4.95
C ALA A 79 -16.40 -6.96 -4.33
N GLY A 80 -15.76 -8.02 -3.83
CA GLY A 80 -16.45 -9.13 -3.14
C GLY A 80 -17.24 -10.08 -4.05
N TRP A 81 -17.51 -9.76 -5.31
CA TRP A 81 -18.23 -10.61 -6.27
C TRP A 81 -17.32 -11.04 -7.44
N GLY A 82 -17.31 -12.33 -7.78
CA GLY A 82 -16.44 -12.87 -8.86
C GLY A 82 -14.98 -13.07 -8.45
N THR A 83 -14.15 -13.55 -9.40
CA THR A 83 -12.69 -13.90 -9.47
C THR A 83 -11.89 -14.23 -8.20
N PHE A 84 -12.15 -13.61 -7.06
CA PHE A 84 -11.47 -13.76 -5.76
C PHE A 84 -12.33 -14.49 -4.70
N GLY A 85 -13.31 -15.28 -5.14
CA GLY A 85 -14.00 -16.26 -4.27
C GLY A 85 -14.88 -15.66 -3.16
N GLY A 86 -15.21 -14.37 -3.21
CA GLY A 86 -16.01 -13.71 -2.17
C GLY A 86 -15.23 -12.80 -1.21
N ALA A 87 -13.90 -12.77 -1.32
CA ALA A 87 -13.07 -11.93 -0.46
C ALA A 87 -13.32 -10.43 -0.74
N ASN A 88 -13.44 -9.64 0.33
CA ASN A 88 -13.60 -8.19 0.27
C ASN A 88 -12.28 -7.45 0.55
N LEU A 89 -11.18 -8.19 0.74
CA LEU A 89 -9.87 -7.68 1.10
C LEU A 89 -8.78 -8.45 0.35
N GLU A 90 -7.86 -7.72 -0.24
CA GLU A 90 -6.52 -8.21 -0.58
C GLU A 90 -5.55 -7.76 0.50
N LEU A 91 -4.76 -8.69 1.02
CA LEU A 91 -3.68 -8.43 1.96
C LEU A 91 -2.40 -9.09 1.44
N ASP A 92 -1.44 -8.28 1.10
CA ASP A 92 -0.15 -8.71 0.60
C ASP A 92 0.88 -8.65 1.72
N ILE A 93 1.57 -9.75 1.97
CA ILE A 93 2.73 -9.80 2.85
C ILE A 93 3.99 -9.75 2.00
N ILE A 94 4.87 -8.80 2.30
CA ILE A 94 6.06 -8.51 1.51
C ILE A 94 7.28 -8.72 2.41
N GLY A 95 8.32 -9.35 1.88
CA GLY A 95 9.61 -9.44 2.54
C GLY A 95 10.74 -9.58 1.53
N GLY A 96 11.93 -9.10 1.89
CA GLY A 96 13.07 -9.18 1.00
C GLY A 96 14.38 -8.68 1.60
N TYR A 97 15.39 -8.63 0.75
CA TYR A 97 16.74 -8.22 1.10
C TYR A 97 17.36 -7.41 -0.05
N LYS A 98 17.79 -6.19 0.26
CA LYS A 98 18.53 -5.30 -0.63
C LYS A 98 20.01 -5.31 -0.28
N PHE A 99 20.88 -5.45 -1.27
CA PHE A 99 22.32 -5.36 -1.05
C PHE A 99 23.04 -4.73 -2.24
N LYS A 100 24.23 -4.19 -1.95
CA LYS A 100 25.08 -3.53 -2.94
C LYS A 100 26.35 -4.34 -3.15
N PRO A 101 26.43 -5.19 -4.20
CA PRO A 101 27.67 -5.92 -4.50
C PRO A 101 28.81 -4.98 -4.94
N THR A 102 28.48 -3.81 -5.49
CA THR A 102 29.39 -2.70 -5.79
C THR A 102 28.70 -1.38 -5.44
N GLU A 103 29.43 -0.26 -5.45
CA GLU A 103 28.85 1.06 -5.11
C GLU A 103 27.71 1.49 -6.07
N ASP A 104 27.83 1.10 -7.34
CA ASP A 104 26.92 1.50 -8.42
C ASP A 104 25.76 0.52 -8.65
N VAL A 105 25.81 -0.68 -8.06
CA VAL A 105 24.82 -1.73 -8.30
C VAL A 105 24.04 -2.01 -7.03
N THR A 106 22.72 -1.98 -7.11
CA THR A 106 21.82 -2.44 -6.05
C THR A 106 21.02 -3.63 -6.55
N LEU A 107 21.07 -4.74 -5.82
CA LEU A 107 20.24 -5.92 -6.06
C LEU A 107 19.18 -6.02 -4.97
N ASP A 108 17.98 -6.44 -5.37
CA ASP A 108 16.84 -6.68 -4.48
C ASP A 108 16.26 -8.06 -4.80
N VAL A 109 16.15 -8.90 -3.77
CA VAL A 109 15.43 -10.16 -3.84
C VAL A 109 14.30 -10.13 -2.83
N GLY A 110 13.09 -10.42 -3.29
CA GLY A 110 11.90 -10.32 -2.47
C GLY A 110 10.83 -11.35 -2.82
N VAL A 111 9.93 -11.55 -1.88
CA VAL A 111 8.75 -12.41 -1.98
C VAL A 111 7.54 -11.57 -1.59
N THR A 112 6.47 -11.72 -2.36
CA THR A 112 5.14 -11.20 -2.02
C THR A 112 4.17 -12.37 -1.96
N TYR A 113 3.45 -12.48 -0.85
CA TYR A 113 2.37 -13.45 -0.66
C TYR A 113 1.03 -12.73 -0.68
N TYR A 114 0.26 -12.95 -1.74
CA TYR A 114 -1.07 -12.39 -1.93
C TYR A 114 -2.09 -13.22 -1.17
N MET A 115 -2.81 -12.59 -0.23
CA MET A 115 -3.85 -13.23 0.55
C MET A 115 -5.19 -12.58 0.25
N TYR A 116 -6.23 -13.42 0.15
CA TYR A 116 -7.61 -13.01 -0.06
C TYR A 116 -8.47 -13.57 1.08
N PRO A 117 -8.42 -13.00 2.29
CA PRO A 117 -9.21 -13.50 3.42
C PRO A 117 -10.71 -13.28 3.17
N GLY A 118 -11.49 -14.35 3.26
CA GLY A 118 -12.93 -14.36 3.00
C GLY A 118 -13.53 -15.73 3.15
#